data_AF-A0A4R7FY04-F1
#
_entry.id   AF-A0A4R7FY04-F1
#
_cell.length_a   1.000
_cell.length_b   1.000
_cell.length_c   1.000
_cell.angle_alpha   90.00
_cell.angle_beta   90.00
_cell.angle_gamma   90.00
#
_symmetry.space_group_name_H-M   'P 1'
#
loop_
_entity.id
_entity.type
_entity.pdbx_description
1 polymer ?
#
loop_
_entity_poly.entity_id
_entity_poly.type
_entity_poly.pdbx_seq_one_letter_code
_entity_poly.pdbx_strand_id
1 'polypeptide(L)'
;MFTDARSHHHWSDRPVSDDDLHGLYKLVKWGLTSGNLQPVHIVFVRSEEGRRMLFRALEGMGSNLEQVRAAPVTATVGQDVRFYDEAPRQFPRTNFKPMFEADAAFAESIAFRSSSLTGAYLMLVARNVAAKRR
;
A
#
# COMPACT_ATOMS: atom_id res chain seq x y z
N MET A 1 -13.57 -13.89 2.15
CA MET A 1 -12.37 -13.03 2.03
C MET A 1 -11.36 -13.58 1.02
N PHE A 2 -11.07 -14.89 1.03
CA PHE A 2 -10.12 -15.51 0.10
C PHE A 2 -10.76 -16.37 -1.01
N THR A 3 -11.74 -17.20 -0.67
CA THR A 3 -12.30 -18.24 -1.56
C THR A 3 -13.07 -17.67 -2.77
N ASP A 4 -14.04 -16.79 -2.51
CA ASP A 4 -14.92 -16.24 -3.55
C ASP A 4 -14.46 -14.87 -4.06
N ALA A 5 -13.32 -14.39 -3.57
CA ALA A 5 -12.80 -13.09 -3.94
C ALA A 5 -12.24 -13.12 -5.37
N ARG A 6 -12.49 -12.05 -6.14
CA ARG A 6 -11.98 -11.85 -7.50
C ARG A 6 -11.38 -10.45 -7.64
N SER A 7 -10.54 -10.27 -8.65
CA SER A 7 -10.13 -8.93 -9.07
C SER A 7 -11.34 -8.21 -9.67
N HIS A 8 -11.58 -6.97 -9.25
CA HIS A 8 -12.66 -6.14 -9.77
C HIS A 8 -12.07 -5.12 -10.73
N HIS A 9 -12.67 -5.00 -11.91
CA HIS A 9 -12.25 -4.08 -12.98
C HIS A 9 -13.30 -3.00 -13.30
N HIS A 10 -14.42 -3.01 -12.57
CA HIS A 10 -15.54 -2.07 -12.71
C HIS A 10 -15.89 -1.49 -11.34
N TRP A 11 -16.25 -0.21 -11.32
CA TRP A 11 -16.48 0.56 -10.10
C TRP A 11 -17.90 1.12 -10.10
N SER A 12 -18.52 1.20 -8.92
CA SER A 12 -19.78 1.92 -8.73
C SER A 12 -19.52 3.42 -8.52
N ASP A 13 -20.52 4.26 -8.77
CA ASP A 13 -20.47 5.71 -8.51
C ASP A 13 -20.50 6.10 -7.01
N ARG A 14 -20.40 5.12 -6.10
CA ARG A 14 -20.36 5.39 -4.66
C ARG A 14 -19.04 6.06 -4.29
N PRO A 15 -19.07 7.24 -3.64
CA PRO A 15 -17.84 7.93 -3.24
C PRO A 15 -17.12 7.17 -2.12
N VAL A 16 -15.80 7.36 -2.05
CA VAL A 16 -14.95 6.90 -0.94
C VAL A 16 -14.49 8.13 -0.15
N SER A 17 -14.97 8.23 1.08
CA SER A 17 -14.71 9.37 1.97
C SER A 17 -13.34 9.30 2.63
N ASP A 18 -12.88 10.41 3.21
CA ASP A 18 -11.63 10.45 3.99
C ASP A 18 -11.71 9.54 5.21
N ASP A 19 -12.87 9.47 5.85
CA ASP A 19 -13.11 8.58 6.99
C ASP A 19 -12.96 7.11 6.60
N ASP A 20 -13.36 6.75 5.37
CA ASP A 20 -13.16 5.41 4.84
C ASP A 20 -11.68 5.08 4.71
N LEU A 21 -10.91 5.99 4.11
CA LEU A 21 -9.47 5.83 3.88
C LEU A 21 -8.70 5.80 5.21
N HIS A 22 -9.04 6.67 6.16
CA HIS A 22 -8.49 6.64 7.51
C HIS A 22 -8.87 5.36 8.24
N GLY A 23 -10.10 4.87 8.08
CA GLY A 23 -10.54 3.58 8.62
C GLY A 23 -9.72 2.41 8.09
N LEU A 24 -9.45 2.39 6.77
CA LEU A 24 -8.56 1.40 6.15
C LEU A 24 -7.16 1.47 6.75
N TYR A 25 -6.56 2.66 6.80
CA TYR A 25 -5.21 2.84 7.34
C TYR A 25 -5.11 2.44 8.82
N LYS A 26 -6.12 2.77 9.65
CA LYS A 26 -6.17 2.39 11.07
C LYS A 26 -6.09 0.88 11.29
N LEU A 27 -6.57 0.08 10.34
CA LEU A 27 -6.47 -1.38 10.39
C LEU A 27 -5.15 -1.87 9.80
N VAL A 28 -4.76 -1.36 8.63
CA VAL A 28 -3.59 -1.83 7.87
C VAL A 28 -2.27 -1.54 8.58
N LYS A 29 -2.15 -0.42 9.30
CA LYS A 29 -0.90 -0.01 9.97
C LYS A 29 -0.41 -0.99 11.05
N TRP A 30 -1.28 -1.89 11.51
CA TRP A 30 -0.95 -2.91 12.49
C TRP A 30 -0.48 -4.23 11.87
N GLY A 31 -0.36 -4.28 10.54
CA GLY A 31 0.17 -5.41 9.82
C GLY A 31 1.61 -5.75 10.24
N LEU A 32 1.88 -7.05 10.36
CA LEU A 32 3.21 -7.54 10.71
C LEU A 32 4.22 -7.26 9.57
N THR A 33 5.40 -6.77 9.95
CA THR A 33 6.56 -6.57 9.06
C THR A 33 7.84 -7.03 9.78
N SER A 34 8.92 -7.28 9.03
CA SER A 34 10.21 -7.67 9.62
C SER A 34 10.67 -6.61 10.62
N GLY A 35 10.93 -7.03 11.87
CA GLY A 35 11.36 -6.13 12.94
C GLY A 35 10.37 -5.02 13.31
N ASN A 36 9.12 -5.08 12.84
CA ASN A 36 8.15 -3.98 12.94
C ASN A 36 8.65 -2.66 12.29
N LEU A 37 9.46 -2.77 11.25
CA LEU A 37 10.16 -1.62 10.63
C LEU A 37 9.34 -0.88 9.57
N GLN A 38 8.14 -1.39 9.25
CA GLN A 38 7.07 -0.67 8.52
C GLN A 38 7.54 0.15 7.30
N PRO A 39 8.23 -0.45 6.30
CA PRO A 39 8.84 0.27 5.17
C PRO A 39 7.84 0.76 4.11
N VAL A 40 6.53 0.68 4.37
CA VAL A 40 5.51 0.92 3.34
C VAL A 40 5.08 2.38 3.29
N HIS A 41 4.95 2.91 2.09
CA HIS A 41 4.26 4.18 1.84
C HIS A 41 2.99 3.92 1.05
N ILE A 42 1.84 4.26 1.65
CA ILE A 42 0.54 4.14 0.98
C ILE A 42 0.07 5.55 0.61
N VAL A 43 -0.16 5.79 -0.68
CA VAL A 43 -0.72 7.06 -1.15
C VAL A 43 -2.07 6.80 -1.81
N PHE A 44 -3.11 7.45 -1.29
CA PHE A 44 -4.46 7.41 -1.86
C PHE A 44 -4.65 8.56 -2.85
N VAL A 45 -4.74 8.24 -4.13
CA VAL A 45 -4.85 9.19 -5.24
C VAL A 45 -6.32 9.34 -5.64
N ARG A 46 -6.83 10.58 -5.54
CA ARG A 46 -8.21 10.95 -5.90
C ARG A 46 -8.31 12.20 -6.78
N SER A 47 -7.30 13.05 -6.75
CA SER A 47 -7.26 14.24 -7.59
C SER A 47 -7.05 13.85 -9.05
N GLU A 48 -7.58 14.67 -9.95
CA GLU A 48 -7.33 14.50 -11.38
C GLU A 48 -5.84 14.60 -11.69
N GLU A 49 -5.16 15.60 -11.12
CA GLU A 49 -3.71 15.79 -11.26
C GLU A 49 -2.91 14.54 -10.83
N GLY A 50 -3.25 13.99 -9.66
CA GLY A 50 -2.59 12.78 -9.16
C GLY A 50 -2.85 11.56 -10.07
N ARG A 51 -4.07 11.39 -10.60
CA ARG A 51 -4.35 10.32 -11.57
C ARG A 51 -3.57 10.51 -12.87
N ARG A 52 -3.45 11.74 -13.36
CA ARG A 52 -2.66 12.05 -14.58
C ARG A 52 -1.19 11.69 -14.41
N MET A 53 -0.61 11.87 -13.21
CA MET A 53 0.75 11.40 -12.92
C MET A 53 0.87 9.87 -13.02
N LEU A 54 -0.15 9.12 -12.58
CA LEU A 54 -0.16 7.66 -12.67
C LEU A 54 -0.25 7.16 -14.11
N PHE A 55 -0.93 7.88 -15.01
CA PHE A 55 -1.14 7.42 -16.39
C PHE A 55 0.16 7.11 -17.11
N ARG A 56 1.20 7.94 -16.94
CA ARG A 56 2.53 7.70 -17.53
C ARG A 56 3.15 6.39 -17.08
N ALA A 57 2.94 6.01 -15.82
CA ALA A 57 3.45 4.75 -15.27
C ALA A 57 2.64 3.52 -15.72
N LEU A 58 1.47 3.73 -16.32
CA LEU A 58 0.55 2.67 -16.77
C LEU A 58 0.52 2.51 -18.29
N GLU A 59 1.24 3.35 -19.04
CA GLU A 59 1.37 3.24 -20.49
C GLU A 59 1.89 1.86 -20.88
N GLY A 60 1.22 1.21 -21.83
CA GLY A 60 1.54 -0.15 -22.27
C GLY A 60 1.10 -1.27 -21.32
N MET A 61 0.52 -0.97 -20.14
CA MET A 61 0.06 -1.98 -19.17
C MET A 61 -1.36 -2.50 -19.45
N GLY A 62 -1.80 -2.49 -20.72
CA GLY A 62 -3.11 -2.99 -21.13
C GLY A 62 -4.28 -2.24 -20.49
N SER A 63 -5.20 -2.96 -19.84
CA SER A 63 -6.44 -2.41 -19.29
C SER A 63 -6.27 -1.61 -17.99
N ASN A 64 -5.06 -1.53 -17.43
CA ASN A 64 -4.83 -0.84 -16.15
C ASN A 64 -5.12 0.66 -16.22
N LEU A 65 -4.80 1.31 -17.34
CA LEU A 65 -5.01 2.76 -17.50
C LEU A 65 -6.49 3.13 -17.33
N GLU A 66 -7.38 2.41 -18.03
CA GLU A 66 -8.81 2.68 -17.98
C GLU A 66 -9.43 2.28 -16.64
N GLN A 67 -8.91 1.25 -15.97
CA GLN A 67 -9.33 0.90 -14.61
C GLN A 67 -8.98 2.00 -13.59
N VAL A 68 -7.78 2.58 -13.68
CA VAL A 68 -7.35 3.69 -12.81
C VAL A 68 -8.12 4.97 -13.14
N ARG A 69 -8.42 5.22 -14.42
CA ARG A 69 -9.27 6.34 -14.85
C ARG A 69 -10.67 6.25 -14.23
N ALA A 70 -11.26 5.06 -14.22
CA ALA A 70 -12.60 4.82 -13.70
C ALA A 70 -12.66 4.67 -12.17
N ALA A 71 -11.53 4.42 -11.49
CA ALA A 71 -11.52 4.17 -10.05
C ALA A 71 -11.81 5.43 -9.22
N PRO A 72 -12.69 5.37 -8.21
CA PRO A 72 -12.95 6.51 -7.32
C PRO A 72 -11.68 6.90 -6.54
N VAL A 73 -10.86 5.91 -6.16
CA VAL A 73 -9.56 6.08 -5.50
C VAL A 73 -8.60 5.04 -6.04
N THR A 74 -7.36 5.44 -6.30
CA THR A 74 -6.25 4.50 -6.56
C THR A 74 -5.26 4.56 -5.40
N ALA A 75 -4.96 3.43 -4.78
CA ALA A 75 -3.90 3.36 -3.77
C ALA A 75 -2.60 2.90 -4.44
N THR A 76 -1.52 3.67 -4.29
CA THR A 76 -0.18 3.21 -4.62
C THR A 76 0.52 2.67 -3.38
N VAL A 77 1.29 1.60 -3.54
CA VAL A 77 2.08 0.99 -2.47
C VAL A 77 3.54 1.15 -2.86
N GLY A 78 4.19 2.13 -2.26
CA GLY A 78 5.62 2.36 -2.36
C GLY A 78 6.38 1.67 -1.23
N GLN A 79 7.68 1.52 -1.44
CA GLN A 79 8.62 1.03 -0.43
C GLN A 79 9.65 2.12 -0.10
N ASP A 80 9.95 2.26 1.17
CA ASP A 80 11.09 3.02 1.67
C ASP A 80 12.29 2.07 1.76
N VAL A 81 13.33 2.32 0.98
CA VAL A 81 14.59 1.56 1.08
C VAL A 81 15.47 2.03 2.24
N ARG A 82 15.11 3.15 2.88
CA ARG A 82 15.76 3.73 4.06
C ARG A 82 14.91 3.62 5.33
N PHE A 83 13.93 2.72 5.35
CA PHE A 83 13.01 2.51 6.48
C PHE A 83 13.72 2.41 7.85
N TYR A 84 14.96 1.92 7.86
CA TYR A 84 15.78 1.73 9.05
C TYR A 84 16.23 3.06 9.70
N ASP A 85 16.04 4.20 9.04
CA ASP A 85 16.19 5.52 9.65
C ASP A 85 15.17 5.73 10.80
N GLU A 86 14.00 5.12 10.70
CA GLU A 86 12.93 5.15 11.73
C GLU A 86 13.07 4.03 12.78
N ALA A 87 14.01 3.10 12.59
CA ALA A 87 14.21 1.95 13.49
C ALA A 87 14.40 2.33 14.97
N PRO A 88 15.11 3.41 15.34
CA PRO A 88 15.23 3.82 16.75
C PRO A 88 13.88 4.09 17.42
N ARG A 89 12.90 4.57 16.66
CA ARG A 89 11.55 4.84 17.15
C ARG A 89 10.66 3.60 17.13
N GLN A 90 10.76 2.78 16.08
CA GLN A 90 9.87 1.63 15.86
C GLN A 90 10.32 0.36 16.61
N PHE A 91 11.65 0.18 16.76
CA PHE A 91 12.27 -0.98 17.40
C PHE A 91 13.45 -0.55 18.30
N PRO A 92 13.20 0.13 19.42
CA PRO A 92 14.25 0.72 20.27
C PRO A 92 15.14 -0.32 20.98
N ARG A 93 14.77 -1.61 20.96
CA ARG A 93 15.50 -2.67 21.68
C ARG A 93 16.81 -3.07 21.00
N THR A 94 16.98 -2.81 19.70
CA THR A 94 18.17 -3.22 18.94
C THR A 94 18.44 -2.25 17.80
N ASN A 95 19.70 -1.81 17.68
CA ASN A 95 20.09 -0.95 16.58
C ASN A 95 20.41 -1.78 15.32
N PHE A 96 19.42 -1.93 14.44
CA PHE A 96 19.60 -2.61 13.15
C PHE A 96 20.17 -1.72 12.05
N LYS A 97 20.24 -0.40 12.25
CA LYS A 97 20.64 0.54 11.21
C LYS A 97 22.01 0.21 10.57
N PRO A 98 23.07 -0.08 11.34
CA PRO A 98 24.36 -0.46 10.76
C PRO A 98 24.30 -1.72 9.88
N MET A 99 23.43 -2.67 10.21
CA MET A 99 23.25 -3.89 9.42
C MET A 99 22.65 -3.58 8.04
N PHE A 100 21.67 -2.69 7.97
CA PHE A 100 21.05 -2.30 6.71
C PHE A 100 21.91 -1.33 5.89
N GLU A 101 22.67 -0.45 6.55
CA GLU A 101 23.62 0.44 5.86
C GLU A 101 24.79 -0.33 5.24
N ALA A 102 25.19 -1.45 5.84
CA ALA A 102 26.26 -2.30 5.32
C ALA A 102 25.83 -3.13 4.09
N ASP A 103 24.53 -3.34 3.87
CA ASP A 103 24.01 -4.17 2.78
C ASP A 103 22.70 -3.61 2.22
N ALA A 104 22.83 -2.78 1.18
CA ALA A 104 21.70 -2.16 0.50
C ALA A 104 20.77 -3.18 -0.19
N ALA A 105 21.32 -4.28 -0.72
CA ALA A 105 20.52 -5.32 -1.37
C ALA A 105 19.66 -6.07 -0.33
N PHE A 106 20.23 -6.33 0.85
CA PHE A 106 19.48 -6.89 1.96
C PHE A 106 18.36 -5.94 2.42
N ALA A 107 18.66 -4.64 2.60
CA ALA A 107 17.67 -3.63 2.96
C ALA A 107 16.53 -3.55 1.94
N GLU A 108 16.84 -3.45 0.65
CA GLU A 108 15.85 -3.42 -0.43
C GLU A 108 14.97 -4.68 -0.43
N SER A 109 15.57 -5.86 -0.21
CA SER A 109 14.82 -7.11 -0.13
C SER A 109 13.80 -7.14 1.03
N ILE A 110 14.15 -6.51 2.16
CA ILE A 110 13.27 -6.41 3.34
C ILE A 110 12.16 -5.39 3.09
N ALA A 111 12.50 -4.24 2.51
CA ALA A 111 11.54 -3.22 2.10
C ALA A 111 10.51 -3.81 1.14
N PHE A 112 10.98 -4.51 0.10
CA PHE A 112 10.12 -5.08 -0.94
C PHE A 112 9.12 -6.09 -0.36
N ARG A 113 9.60 -7.07 0.42
CA ARG A 113 8.74 -8.10 1.01
C ARG A 113 7.75 -7.51 2.01
N SER A 114 8.20 -6.63 2.90
CA SER A 114 7.34 -6.07 3.96
C SER A 114 6.31 -5.09 3.41
N SER A 115 6.67 -4.29 2.40
CA SER A 115 5.73 -3.40 1.71
C SER A 115 4.73 -4.17 0.87
N SER A 116 5.15 -5.23 0.15
CA SER A 116 4.24 -6.13 -0.56
C SER A 116 3.23 -6.77 0.39
N LEU A 117 3.70 -7.25 1.55
CA LEU A 117 2.86 -7.85 2.57
C LEU A 117 1.84 -6.85 3.12
N THR A 118 2.25 -5.60 3.37
CA THR A 118 1.32 -4.57 3.82
C THR A 118 0.32 -4.15 2.73
N GLY A 119 0.74 -4.16 1.46
CA GLY A 119 -0.16 -4.02 0.32
C GLY A 119 -1.20 -5.15 0.26
N ALA A 120 -0.82 -6.39 0.57
CA ALA A 120 -1.75 -7.50 0.69
C ALA A 120 -2.77 -7.28 1.82
N TYR A 121 -2.34 -6.80 2.98
CA TYR A 121 -3.25 -6.43 4.06
C TYR A 121 -4.24 -5.35 3.63
N LEU A 122 -3.78 -4.31 2.92
CA LEU A 122 -4.64 -3.25 2.38
C LEU A 122 -5.73 -3.83 1.47
N MET A 123 -5.38 -4.72 0.55
CA MET A 123 -6.35 -5.37 -0.34
C MET A 123 -7.40 -6.18 0.44
N LEU A 124 -6.98 -6.93 1.47
CA LEU A 124 -7.88 -7.76 2.27
C LEU A 124 -8.83 -6.93 3.13
N VAL A 125 -8.32 -5.88 3.78
CA VAL A 125 -9.12 -4.97 4.58
C VAL A 125 -10.11 -4.20 3.70
N ALA A 126 -9.66 -3.66 2.56
CA ALA A 126 -10.51 -2.94 1.61
C ALA A 126 -11.67 -3.82 1.11
N ARG A 127 -11.39 -5.09 0.80
CA ARG A 127 -12.43 -6.07 0.44
C ARG A 127 -13.45 -6.28 1.56
N ASN A 128 -13.00 -6.45 2.81
CA ASN A 128 -13.90 -6.66 3.94
C ASN A 128 -14.81 -5.44 4.18
N VAL A 129 -14.24 -4.24 4.15
CA VAL A 129 -14.99 -2.99 4.31
C VAL A 129 -16.00 -2.80 3.18
N ALA A 130 -15.60 -3.06 1.92
CA ALA A 130 -16.50 -2.97 0.78
C ALA A 130 -17.65 -4.00 0.85
N ALA A 131 -17.39 -5.22 1.30
CA ALA A 131 -18.42 -6.25 1.45
C ALA A 131 -19.50 -5.86 2.48
N LYS A 132 -19.13 -5.18 3.57
CA LYS A 132 -20.07 -4.65 4.58
C LYS A 132 -20.93 -3.48 4.08
N ARG A 133 -20.62 -2.94 2.89
CA ARG A 133 -21.36 -1.85 2.25
C ARG A 133 -22.30 -2.32 1.13
N ARG A 134 -22.31 -3.62 0.83
CA ARG A 134 -23.28 -4.23 -0.10
C ARG A 134 -24.62 -4.37 0.59
#